data_AF-A0A7V2HY70-F1
#
_entry.id   AF-A0A7V2HY70-F1
#
_cell.length_a   1.000
_cell.length_b   1.000
_cell.length_c   1.000
_cell.angle_alpha   90.00
_cell.angle_beta   90.00
_cell.angle_gamma   90.00
#
_symmetry.space_group_name_H-M   'P 1'
#
loop_
_entity.id
_entity.type
_entity.pdbx_description
1 polymer ?
#
loop_
_entity_poly.entity_id
_entity_poly.type
_entity_poly.pdbx_seq_one_letter_code
_entity_poly.pdbx_strand_id
1 'polypeptide(L)'
;MKRLIFLFIFACQSTNAQSSKFQMPKETNYPLDSLYEGKGIFLDRINGFMVRAVKNYSYKVSNGIFRIYDNSKNYYFISGFMKDNKDGSTKKVLSTISKYIVSEPIYKDEKNTRIIILEMNFPYELLLEEKRGVYKSIITITSESNLSKVSMIIFPKNSNSQKLNELEEIAKSFRIIPVSERIAYSYESINDPSGIPAMFIAVPENWKLNGSAIKGGTSFWAVYYSLTSPYGTFLRTDILSIQSSGVMNNAQSIIKINGNSNIIYGFVRLYDRNDCINAVLNYFWNGWKLEYIKDNEKPSNVPPNVNANSLFIKAVKNDTSRYGIVYCFGTFYQDVYGAYSNGNLTLITMNIPSSKINDGHLLISILNSAYFNPQWISEINKRFTEENRRINEITKSIIEEKRKEAEMFRNYLRENREISENWQKTLSENNEFVSQLNTAWSNLLGEKIYVKDPGTGEIFRLDDKGGDFYKEPTFGTILEGVPKDYELQKTLNEMGFEKLPSTIWKIK
;
A
#
# COMPACT_ATOMS: atom_id res chain seq x y z
N MET A 1 29.66 -1.29 -1.50
CA MET A 1 28.74 -2.46 -1.47
C MET A 1 29.42 -3.81 -1.79
N LYS A 2 30.16 -3.98 -2.91
CA LYS A 2 30.80 -5.27 -3.29
C LYS A 2 31.78 -5.88 -2.27
N ARG A 3 32.43 -5.09 -1.40
CA ARG A 3 33.36 -5.61 -0.36
C ARG A 3 32.68 -6.15 0.91
N LEU A 4 31.47 -5.69 1.26
CA LEU A 4 30.72 -6.18 2.43
C LEU A 4 30.11 -7.57 2.18
N ILE A 5 29.84 -7.89 0.91
CA ILE A 5 29.11 -9.10 0.46
C ILE A 5 29.95 -10.38 0.59
N PHE A 6 31.28 -10.28 0.56
CA PHE A 6 32.18 -11.44 0.60
C PHE A 6 32.59 -11.92 2.01
N LEU A 7 32.15 -11.23 3.07
CA LEU A 7 32.66 -11.48 4.44
C LEU A 7 31.90 -12.55 5.23
N PHE A 8 30.66 -12.87 4.85
CA PHE A 8 29.76 -13.77 5.60
C PHE A 8 29.04 -14.72 4.65
N ILE A 9 29.79 -15.46 3.83
CA ILE A 9 29.24 -16.62 3.13
C ILE A 9 29.45 -17.80 4.06
N PHE A 10 28.39 -18.27 4.71
CA PHE A 10 28.07 -19.69 4.81
C PHE A 10 26.64 -19.86 5.35
N ALA A 11 25.82 -20.57 4.57
CA ALA A 11 24.76 -21.39 5.13
C ALA A 11 25.41 -22.27 6.21
N CYS A 12 24.84 -22.25 7.40
CA CYS A 12 25.42 -22.83 8.58
C CYS A 12 25.28 -24.38 8.49
N GLN A 13 26.03 -25.01 7.60
CA GLN A 13 26.17 -26.47 7.51
C GLN A 13 27.51 -26.85 8.13
N SER A 14 27.46 -27.80 9.06
CA SER A 14 28.58 -28.38 9.82
C SER A 14 29.16 -27.52 10.96
N THR A 15 28.59 -27.70 12.15
CA THR A 15 29.40 -27.74 13.37
C THR A 15 29.18 -29.08 14.05
N ASN A 16 30.22 -29.91 14.07
CA ASN A 16 30.31 -31.14 14.85
C ASN A 16 30.50 -30.78 16.33
N ALA A 17 29.50 -30.14 16.94
CA ALA A 17 29.47 -29.95 18.38
C ALA A 17 28.94 -31.25 19.01
N GLN A 18 29.81 -31.92 19.77
CA GLN A 18 29.49 -33.11 20.54
C GLN A 18 28.22 -32.92 21.40
N SER A 19 27.42 -33.98 21.41
CA SER A 19 26.12 -34.13 22.05
C SER A 19 26.16 -33.96 23.58
N SER A 20 26.17 -32.72 24.06
CA SER A 20 25.27 -32.43 25.19
C SER A 20 23.85 -32.42 24.62
N LYS A 21 22.87 -33.02 25.31
CA LYS A 21 21.47 -32.98 24.89
C LYS A 21 21.01 -31.52 24.95
N PHE A 22 21.19 -30.79 23.86
CA PHE A 22 20.66 -29.45 23.70
C PHE A 22 19.15 -29.55 23.78
N GLN A 23 18.57 -28.99 24.83
CA GLN A 23 17.12 -28.95 25.02
C GLN A 23 16.65 -27.52 24.88
N MET A 24 15.65 -27.31 24.03
CA MET A 24 15.02 -26.00 23.87
C MET A 24 14.43 -25.54 25.22
N PRO A 25 14.68 -24.30 25.65
CA PRO A 25 14.05 -23.75 26.85
C PRO A 25 12.53 -23.72 26.71
N LYS A 26 11.79 -23.80 27.83
CA LYS A 26 10.31 -23.78 27.82
C LYS A 26 9.76 -22.48 27.21
N GLU A 27 10.51 -21.39 27.34
CA GLU A 27 10.22 -20.06 26.80
C GLU A 27 10.17 -20.01 25.27
N THR A 28 10.63 -21.06 24.59
CA THR A 28 10.47 -21.21 23.13
C THR A 28 9.05 -21.62 22.74
N ASN A 29 8.23 -22.13 23.65
CA ASN A 29 6.85 -22.56 23.37
C ASN A 29 5.84 -21.40 23.43
N TYR A 30 6.32 -20.15 23.51
CA TYR A 30 5.47 -18.98 23.65
C TYR A 30 4.77 -18.68 22.32
N PRO A 31 3.47 -18.34 22.34
CA PRO A 31 2.75 -18.00 21.12
C PRO A 31 3.24 -16.68 20.53
N LEU A 32 2.92 -16.45 19.25
CA LEU A 32 3.43 -15.29 18.51
C LEU A 32 3.06 -13.95 19.15
N ASP A 33 1.87 -13.82 19.71
CA ASP A 33 1.41 -12.63 20.44
C ASP A 33 2.24 -12.35 21.69
N SER A 34 2.70 -13.38 22.41
CA SER A 34 3.62 -13.20 23.54
C SER A 34 5.00 -12.71 23.10
N LEU A 35 5.53 -13.25 22.00
CA LEU A 35 6.79 -12.75 21.41
C LEU A 35 6.66 -11.30 20.96
N TYR A 36 5.49 -10.95 20.41
CA TYR A 36 5.17 -9.59 20.00
C TYR A 36 5.07 -8.60 21.18
N GLU A 37 4.84 -9.11 22.39
CA GLU A 37 4.93 -8.35 23.64
C GLU A 37 6.34 -8.30 24.24
N GLY A 38 7.33 -8.94 23.60
CA GLY A 38 8.68 -9.06 24.13
C GLY A 38 8.80 -10.08 25.25
N LYS A 39 8.00 -11.16 25.22
CA LYS A 39 8.04 -12.25 26.20
C LYS A 39 8.42 -13.56 25.50
N GLY A 40 9.35 -14.28 26.10
CA GLY A 40 9.79 -15.60 25.63
C GLY A 40 11.09 -15.57 24.84
N ILE A 41 11.35 -16.64 24.08
CA ILE A 41 12.53 -16.77 23.21
C ILE A 41 12.06 -16.87 21.77
N PHE A 42 12.50 -15.95 20.92
CA PHE A 42 12.34 -16.07 19.48
C PHE A 42 13.29 -17.15 18.95
N LEU A 43 12.75 -18.13 18.24
CA LEU A 43 13.47 -19.27 17.69
C LEU A 43 13.38 -19.27 16.16
N ASP A 44 14.47 -18.94 15.48
CA ASP A 44 14.55 -18.98 14.02
C ASP A 44 15.18 -20.28 13.55
N ARG A 45 14.34 -21.24 13.16
CA ARG A 45 14.78 -22.57 12.70
C ARG A 45 15.32 -22.58 11.27
N ILE A 46 15.07 -21.53 10.47
CA ILE A 46 15.58 -21.42 9.10
C ILE A 46 17.01 -20.87 9.14
N ASN A 47 17.19 -19.75 9.83
CA ASN A 47 18.49 -19.09 9.97
C ASN A 47 19.35 -19.67 11.10
N GLY A 48 18.77 -20.53 11.94
CA GLY A 48 19.50 -21.37 12.90
C GLY A 48 19.92 -20.67 14.19
N PHE A 49 19.11 -19.76 14.73
CA PHE A 49 19.43 -19.05 15.96
C PHE A 49 18.22 -18.92 16.89
N MET A 50 18.49 -18.60 18.15
CA MET A 50 17.49 -18.19 19.12
C MET A 50 17.98 -17.01 19.95
N VAL A 51 17.05 -16.17 20.37
CA VAL A 51 17.34 -14.99 21.19
C VAL A 51 16.13 -14.63 22.04
N ARG A 52 16.35 -14.05 23.21
CA ARG A 52 15.25 -13.57 24.05
C ARG A 52 14.52 -12.44 23.33
N ALA A 53 13.19 -12.52 23.28
CA ALA A 53 12.38 -11.43 22.77
C ALA A 53 12.43 -10.28 23.79
N VAL A 54 12.67 -9.06 23.29
CA VAL A 54 12.66 -7.84 24.12
C VAL A 54 11.72 -6.85 23.48
N LYS A 55 10.87 -6.23 24.30
CA LYS A 55 9.86 -5.28 23.84
C LYS A 55 10.52 -4.11 23.09
N ASN A 56 9.93 -3.70 21.97
CA ASN A 56 10.41 -2.61 21.11
C ASN A 56 11.78 -2.88 20.45
N TYR A 57 12.17 -4.16 20.33
CA TYR A 57 13.25 -4.58 19.46
C TYR A 57 12.71 -5.37 18.28
N SER A 58 13.28 -5.10 17.12
CA SER A 58 13.10 -5.84 15.89
C SER A 58 14.35 -6.66 15.61
N TYR A 59 14.19 -7.72 14.82
CA TYR A 59 15.29 -8.57 14.39
C TYR A 59 15.22 -8.78 12.87
N LYS A 60 16.38 -8.85 12.24
CA LYS A 60 16.52 -9.06 10.80
C LYS A 60 17.74 -9.93 10.54
N VAL A 61 17.59 -10.90 9.66
CA VAL A 61 18.71 -11.68 9.14
C VAL A 61 18.92 -11.31 7.69
N SER A 62 20.17 -11.05 7.29
CA SER A 62 20.51 -10.92 5.87
C SER A 62 21.95 -11.34 5.65
N ASN A 63 22.23 -12.14 4.63
CA ASN A 63 23.59 -12.57 4.28
C ASN A 63 24.36 -13.16 5.48
N GLY A 64 23.69 -14.00 6.28
CA GLY A 64 24.29 -14.62 7.48
C GLY A 64 24.59 -13.66 8.64
N ILE A 65 24.13 -12.41 8.57
CA ILE A 65 24.29 -11.41 9.63
C ILE A 65 22.96 -11.27 10.37
N PHE A 66 22.99 -11.57 11.66
CA PHE A 66 21.89 -11.35 12.60
C PHE A 66 21.96 -9.92 13.10
N ARG A 67 20.89 -9.14 12.93
CA ARG A 67 20.77 -7.79 13.47
C ARG A 67 19.55 -7.72 14.37
N ILE A 68 19.73 -7.21 15.57
CA ILE A 68 18.66 -6.93 16.53
C ILE A 68 18.79 -5.47 16.90
N TYR A 69 17.71 -4.71 16.79
CA TYR A 69 17.75 -3.27 16.93
C TYR A 69 16.47 -2.72 17.54
N ASP A 70 16.60 -1.63 18.28
CA ASP A 70 15.44 -0.97 18.87
C ASP A 70 14.64 -0.19 17.81
N ASN A 71 13.38 0.14 18.10
CA ASN A 71 12.52 0.89 17.16
C ASN A 71 13.15 2.22 16.70
N SER A 72 13.92 2.90 17.56
CA SER A 72 14.60 4.16 17.20
C SER A 72 15.81 3.97 16.29
N LYS A 73 16.26 2.71 16.10
CA LYS A 73 17.39 2.32 15.28
C LYS A 73 18.68 3.01 15.72
N ASN A 74 18.88 3.10 17.04
CA ASN A 74 20.08 3.67 17.67
C ASN A 74 20.87 2.63 18.47
N TYR A 75 20.21 1.57 18.91
CA TYR A 75 20.78 0.48 19.71
C TYR A 75 20.77 -0.80 18.88
N TYR A 76 21.94 -1.40 18.66
CA TYR A 76 22.10 -2.60 17.84
C TYR A 76 22.89 -3.68 18.55
N PHE A 77 22.43 -4.91 18.40
CA PHE A 77 23.25 -6.11 18.54
C PHE A 77 23.37 -6.77 17.16
N ILE A 78 24.59 -7.06 16.74
CA ILE A 78 24.91 -7.69 15.46
C ILE A 78 25.71 -8.95 15.77
N SER A 79 25.40 -10.05 15.11
CA SER A 79 26.19 -11.27 15.22
C SER A 79 26.34 -11.95 13.86
N GLY A 80 27.42 -12.71 13.69
CA GLY A 80 27.71 -13.46 12.47
C GLY A 80 28.95 -14.34 12.60
N PHE A 81 29.27 -15.09 11.55
CA PHE A 81 30.40 -16.03 11.51
C PHE A 81 31.38 -15.71 10.40
N MET A 82 32.67 -15.77 10.71
CA MET A 82 33.75 -15.53 9.77
C MET A 82 34.65 -16.76 9.70
N LYS A 83 34.94 -17.24 8.49
CA LYS A 83 35.90 -18.32 8.25
C LYS A 83 37.33 -17.79 8.36
N ASP A 84 37.74 -17.50 9.57
CA ASP A 84 39.09 -17.05 9.91
C ASP A 84 39.36 -17.31 11.40
N ASN A 85 40.62 -17.23 11.81
CA ASN A 85 40.99 -17.24 13.22
C ASN A 85 40.74 -15.87 13.87
N LYS A 86 41.12 -15.74 15.15
CA LYS A 86 40.90 -14.53 15.96
C LYS A 86 41.51 -13.28 15.33
N ASP A 87 42.75 -13.37 14.85
CA ASP A 87 43.49 -12.23 14.31
C ASP A 87 43.03 -11.85 12.90
N GLY A 88 42.78 -12.83 12.03
CA GLY A 88 42.27 -12.58 10.69
C GLY A 88 40.86 -11.99 10.72
N SER A 89 40.00 -12.50 11.60
CA SER A 89 38.67 -11.93 11.84
C SER A 89 38.77 -10.50 12.38
N THR A 90 39.70 -10.23 13.32
CA THR A 90 39.94 -8.88 13.84
C THR A 90 40.28 -7.90 12.72
N LYS A 91 41.27 -8.24 11.88
CA LYS A 91 41.70 -7.41 10.75
C LYS A 91 40.55 -7.13 9.78
N LYS A 92 39.77 -8.16 9.43
CA LYS A 92 38.64 -8.03 8.52
C LYS A 92 37.53 -7.15 9.09
N VAL A 93 37.15 -7.33 10.36
CA VAL A 93 36.14 -6.50 11.03
C VAL A 93 36.59 -5.04 11.06
N LEU A 94 37.79 -4.76 11.57
CA LEU A 94 38.31 -3.39 11.66
C LEU A 94 38.45 -2.73 10.29
N SER A 95 38.89 -3.48 9.27
CA SER A 95 38.97 -2.97 7.89
C SER A 95 37.60 -2.60 7.32
N THR A 96 36.53 -3.30 7.74
CA THR A 96 35.16 -3.06 7.29
C THR A 96 34.60 -1.76 7.88
N ILE A 97 34.96 -1.46 9.13
CA ILE A 97 34.45 -0.29 9.85
C ILE A 97 35.45 0.87 9.94
N SER A 98 36.65 0.74 9.37
CA SER A 98 37.77 1.66 9.57
C SER A 98 37.43 3.13 9.33
N LYS A 99 36.67 3.42 8.26
CA LYS A 99 36.25 4.78 7.90
C LYS A 99 35.27 5.42 8.90
N TYR A 100 34.67 4.62 9.77
CA TYR A 100 33.75 5.09 10.79
C TYR A 100 34.44 5.30 12.13
N ILE A 101 35.59 4.67 12.38
CA ILE A 101 36.32 4.75 13.65
C ILE A 101 36.79 6.19 13.89
N VAL A 102 36.47 6.72 15.07
CA VAL A 102 36.89 8.08 15.50
C VAL A 102 37.80 8.06 16.73
N SER A 103 38.01 6.90 17.35
CA SER A 103 38.93 6.72 18.48
C SER A 103 39.90 5.58 18.22
N GLU A 104 41.03 5.59 18.92
CA GLU A 104 41.89 4.40 18.98
C GLU A 104 41.13 3.22 19.61
N PRO A 105 41.13 2.03 18.98
CA PRO A 105 40.48 0.86 19.56
C PRO A 105 41.25 0.34 20.78
N ILE A 106 40.51 0.03 21.85
CA ILE A 106 41.04 -0.62 23.05
C ILE A 106 40.84 -2.11 22.92
N TYR A 107 41.90 -2.89 23.12
CA TYR A 107 41.88 -4.35 23.02
C TYR A 107 41.95 -4.99 24.39
N LYS A 108 41.10 -5.99 24.61
CA LYS A 108 41.20 -6.93 25.72
C LYS A 108 41.20 -8.35 25.16
N ASP A 109 42.34 -9.01 25.32
CA ASP A 109 42.53 -10.37 24.82
C ASP A 109 42.34 -11.41 25.93
N GLU A 110 41.61 -12.46 25.58
CA GLU A 110 41.48 -13.71 26.33
C GLU A 110 41.88 -14.88 25.41
N LYS A 111 41.98 -16.09 25.96
CA LYS A 111 42.54 -17.28 25.26
C LYS A 111 41.97 -17.45 23.85
N ASN A 112 40.64 -17.56 23.73
CA ASN A 112 39.94 -17.75 22.46
C ASN A 112 39.08 -16.54 22.06
N THR A 113 39.09 -15.47 22.85
CA THR A 113 38.21 -14.32 22.66
C THR A 113 39.02 -13.04 22.59
N ARG A 114 38.64 -12.12 21.71
CA ARG A 114 39.13 -10.74 21.71
C ARG A 114 37.94 -9.81 21.84
N ILE A 115 38.05 -8.88 22.79
CA ILE A 115 37.10 -7.79 22.96
C ILE A 115 37.76 -6.51 22.47
N ILE A 116 37.04 -5.76 21.64
CA ILE A 116 37.49 -4.48 21.08
C ILE A 116 36.46 -3.43 21.47
N ILE A 117 36.89 -2.36 22.11
CA ILE A 117 36.05 -1.23 22.50
C ILE A 117 36.52 -0.01 21.72
N LEU A 118 35.61 0.63 21.00
CA LEU A 118 35.93 1.81 20.19
C LEU A 118 34.74 2.76 20.06
N GLU A 119 35.03 4.00 19.70
CA GLU A 119 34.04 4.98 19.27
C GLU A 119 34.06 5.10 17.74
N MET A 120 32.88 5.19 17.14
CA MET A 120 32.71 5.37 15.70
C MET A 120 31.53 6.27 15.36
N ASN A 121 31.61 6.94 14.22
CA ASN A 121 30.42 7.48 13.55
C ASN A 121 29.48 6.34 13.16
N PHE A 122 28.20 6.65 12.96
CA PHE A 122 27.21 5.61 12.66
C PHE A 122 27.52 4.85 11.36
N PRO A 123 27.66 3.50 11.39
CA PRO A 123 28.13 2.73 10.24
C PRO A 123 26.97 2.43 9.26
N TYR A 124 26.53 3.45 8.53
CA TYR A 124 25.33 3.38 7.67
C TYR A 124 25.35 2.24 6.63
N GLU A 125 26.51 1.86 6.10
CA GLU A 125 26.60 0.75 5.13
C GLU A 125 26.37 -0.62 5.76
N LEU A 126 26.68 -0.77 7.05
CA LEU A 126 26.49 -2.02 7.79
C LEU A 126 25.05 -2.15 8.29
N LEU A 127 24.48 -1.01 8.71
CA LEU A 127 23.17 -0.94 9.36
C LEU A 127 22.03 -0.55 8.42
N LEU A 128 22.37 -0.08 7.20
CA LEU A 128 21.44 0.38 6.17
C LEU A 128 20.55 1.54 6.64
N GLU A 129 21.11 2.42 7.48
CA GLU A 129 20.42 3.56 8.09
C GLU A 129 21.35 4.78 8.16
N GLU A 130 20.83 5.96 7.88
CA GLU A 130 21.59 7.20 8.02
C GLU A 130 21.29 7.87 9.36
N LYS A 131 22.28 7.90 10.24
CA LYS A 131 22.22 8.61 11.52
C LYS A 131 23.47 9.45 11.70
N ARG A 132 23.33 10.55 12.43
CA ARG A 132 24.45 11.39 12.86
C ARG A 132 24.80 11.08 14.31
N GLY A 133 26.03 11.43 14.68
CA GLY A 133 26.54 11.31 16.06
C GLY A 133 27.58 10.21 16.22
N VAL A 134 28.22 10.24 17.40
CA VAL A 134 29.26 9.29 17.81
C VAL A 134 28.63 8.18 18.66
N TYR A 135 28.95 6.95 18.29
CA TYR A 135 28.47 5.73 18.91
C TYR A 135 29.64 4.98 19.55
N LYS A 136 29.38 4.34 20.67
CA LYS A 136 30.30 3.35 21.24
C LYS A 136 29.98 1.99 20.65
N SER A 137 31.04 1.20 20.47
CA SER A 137 30.94 -0.17 19.99
C SER A 137 31.77 -1.11 20.84
N ILE A 138 31.18 -2.25 21.17
CA ILE A 138 31.84 -3.36 21.83
C ILE A 138 31.78 -4.55 20.88
N ILE A 139 32.93 -4.95 20.36
CA ILE A 139 33.08 -6.06 19.43
C ILE A 139 33.70 -7.23 20.18
N THR A 140 33.06 -8.38 20.13
CA THR A 140 33.57 -9.64 20.67
C THR A 140 33.82 -10.61 19.52
N ILE A 141 35.04 -11.13 19.43
CA ILE A 141 35.45 -12.13 18.45
C ILE A 141 35.85 -13.37 19.22
N THR A 142 35.07 -14.44 19.13
CA THR A 142 35.36 -15.72 19.76
C THR A 142 35.67 -16.74 18.68
N SER A 143 36.83 -17.38 18.76
CA SER A 143 37.33 -18.28 17.71
C SER A 143 37.46 -19.71 18.22
N GLU A 144 36.95 -20.64 17.42
CA GLU A 144 37.19 -22.07 17.57
C GLU A 144 37.83 -22.55 16.27
N SER A 145 39.13 -22.80 16.28
CA SER A 145 39.93 -23.12 15.07
C SER A 145 39.89 -22.01 13.99
N ASN A 146 39.45 -22.33 12.77
CA ASN A 146 39.37 -21.45 11.60
C ASN A 146 37.98 -20.82 11.42
N LEU A 147 37.14 -20.84 12.47
CA LEU A 147 35.83 -20.22 12.48
C LEU A 147 35.72 -19.29 13.69
N SER A 148 35.34 -18.05 13.44
CA SER A 148 35.15 -17.05 14.49
C SER A 148 33.71 -16.56 14.49
N LYS A 149 33.08 -16.56 15.66
CA LYS A 149 31.85 -15.81 15.92
C LYS A 149 32.23 -14.36 16.20
N VAL A 150 31.66 -13.44 15.43
CA VAL A 150 31.78 -12.00 15.65
C VAL A 150 30.46 -11.48 16.17
N SER A 151 30.48 -10.77 17.29
CA SER A 151 29.33 -10.05 17.83
C SER A 151 29.71 -8.61 18.08
N MET A 152 28.80 -7.68 17.77
CA MET A 152 29.03 -6.24 17.91
C MET A 152 27.81 -5.61 18.54
N ILE A 153 28.00 -4.88 19.64
CA ILE A 153 26.98 -4.05 20.26
C ILE A 153 27.30 -2.60 19.89
N ILE A 154 26.33 -1.86 19.32
CA ILE A 154 26.47 -0.45 18.94
C ILE A 154 25.41 0.36 19.67
N PHE A 155 25.81 1.46 20.31
CA PHE A 155 24.90 2.31 21.08
C PHE A 155 25.41 3.76 21.15
N PRO A 156 24.53 4.75 21.38
CA PRO A 156 24.95 6.15 21.49
C PRO A 156 25.93 6.35 22.64
N LYS A 157 26.92 7.25 22.45
CA LYS A 157 27.92 7.56 23.49
C LYS A 157 27.28 7.95 24.83
N ASN A 158 26.18 8.69 24.78
CA ASN A 158 25.36 9.11 25.92
C ASN A 158 24.08 8.25 25.99
N SER A 159 24.25 6.97 26.29
CA SER A 159 23.17 5.98 26.30
C SER A 159 22.49 5.88 27.67
N ASN A 160 21.21 5.48 27.66
CA ASN A 160 20.46 5.16 28.87
C ASN A 160 20.90 3.77 29.39
N SER A 161 21.20 3.66 30.68
CA SER A 161 21.58 2.40 31.34
C SER A 161 20.54 1.29 31.15
N GLN A 162 19.25 1.62 31.16
CA GLN A 162 18.18 0.65 30.92
C GLN A 162 18.28 0.03 29.52
N LYS A 163 18.53 0.85 28.49
CA LYS A 163 18.68 0.38 27.11
C LYS A 163 19.92 -0.48 26.92
N LEU A 164 21.00 -0.16 27.64
CA LEU A 164 22.22 -0.98 27.65
C LEU A 164 21.97 -2.34 28.30
N ASN A 165 21.23 -2.39 29.42
CA ASN A 165 20.87 -3.65 30.07
C ASN A 165 20.00 -4.52 29.15
N GLU A 166 19.05 -3.93 28.43
CA GLU A 166 18.24 -4.64 27.43
C GLU A 166 19.11 -5.23 26.30
N LEU A 167 20.05 -4.45 25.74
CA LEU A 167 21.00 -4.94 24.74
C LEU A 167 21.92 -6.05 25.27
N GLU A 168 22.37 -5.93 26.51
CA GLU A 168 23.19 -6.93 27.16
C GLU A 168 22.42 -8.25 27.36
N GLU A 169 21.15 -8.18 27.74
CA GLU A 169 20.27 -9.35 27.85
C GLU A 169 20.06 -10.04 26.49
N ILE A 170 19.87 -9.26 25.42
CA ILE A 170 19.81 -9.76 24.05
C ILE A 170 21.11 -10.48 23.68
N ALA A 171 22.26 -9.83 23.88
CA ALA A 171 23.56 -10.39 23.55
C ALA A 171 23.86 -11.67 24.34
N LYS A 172 23.54 -11.69 25.64
CA LYS A 172 23.71 -12.86 26.53
C LYS A 172 22.78 -14.00 26.20
N SER A 173 21.59 -13.74 25.66
CA SER A 173 20.62 -14.79 25.31
C SER A 173 20.81 -15.36 23.91
N PHE A 174 21.53 -14.67 23.02
CA PHE A 174 21.75 -15.12 21.64
C PHE A 174 22.50 -16.47 21.57
N ARG A 175 21.91 -17.47 20.93
CA ARG A 175 22.49 -18.80 20.73
C ARG A 175 22.25 -19.26 19.29
N ILE A 176 23.20 -20.04 18.77
CA ILE A 176 23.01 -20.81 17.54
C ILE A 176 22.43 -22.16 17.92
N ILE A 177 21.39 -22.58 17.20
CA ILE A 177 20.77 -23.87 17.45
C ILE A 177 21.49 -24.98 16.66
N PRO A 178 21.55 -26.22 17.18
CA PRO A 178 22.16 -27.35 16.47
C PRO A 178 21.50 -27.60 15.11
N VAL A 179 22.25 -28.19 14.18
CA VAL A 179 21.75 -28.51 12.82
C VAL A 179 20.51 -29.42 12.89
N SER A 180 20.46 -30.35 13.84
CA SER A 180 19.34 -31.27 14.04
C SER A 180 18.02 -30.58 14.43
N GLU A 181 18.08 -29.35 14.96
CA GLU A 181 16.91 -28.56 15.38
C GLU A 181 16.44 -27.56 14.31
N ARG A 182 17.14 -27.52 13.17
CA ARG A 182 16.85 -26.61 12.06
C ARG A 182 15.89 -27.25 11.07
N ILE A 183 15.21 -26.40 10.33
CA ILE A 183 14.31 -26.83 9.25
C ILE A 183 15.10 -26.77 7.95
N ALA A 184 15.12 -27.87 7.22
CA ALA A 184 15.66 -27.91 5.86
C ALA A 184 14.73 -27.13 4.91
N TYR A 185 15.31 -26.35 4.01
CA TYR A 185 14.57 -25.47 3.11
C TYR A 185 15.34 -25.23 1.81
N SER A 186 14.62 -24.82 0.77
CA SER A 186 15.15 -24.26 -0.47
C SER A 186 14.62 -22.85 -0.68
N TYR A 187 15.37 -22.02 -1.40
CA TYR A 187 14.82 -20.76 -1.90
C TYR A 187 14.01 -21.03 -3.16
N GLU A 188 12.73 -20.67 -3.12
CA GLU A 188 11.87 -20.65 -4.31
C GLU A 188 11.58 -19.20 -4.71
N SER A 189 11.26 -19.00 -5.98
CA SER A 189 10.96 -17.68 -6.53
C SER A 189 9.49 -17.51 -6.85
N ILE A 190 8.99 -16.29 -6.62
CA ILE A 190 7.74 -15.82 -7.17
C ILE A 190 8.07 -14.95 -8.37
N ASN A 191 7.49 -15.29 -9.51
CA ASN A 191 7.79 -14.63 -10.77
C ASN A 191 6.71 -13.59 -11.10
N ASP A 192 7.11 -12.58 -11.86
CA ASP A 192 6.17 -11.67 -12.51
C ASP A 192 5.53 -12.32 -13.77
N PRO A 193 4.53 -11.70 -14.39
CA PRO A 193 3.88 -12.23 -15.59
C PRO A 193 4.82 -12.35 -16.80
N SER A 194 5.98 -11.70 -16.77
CA SER A 194 7.03 -11.81 -17.79
C SER A 194 8.01 -12.96 -17.52
N GLY A 195 7.87 -13.67 -16.39
CA GLY A 195 8.75 -14.75 -15.98
C GLY A 195 10.00 -14.32 -15.21
N ILE A 196 10.15 -13.02 -14.90
CA ILE A 196 11.28 -12.52 -14.12
C ILE A 196 11.04 -12.82 -12.63
N PRO A 197 11.98 -13.46 -11.91
CA PRO A 197 11.88 -13.65 -10.47
C PRO A 197 11.75 -12.31 -9.75
N ALA A 198 10.61 -12.07 -9.10
CA ALA A 198 10.33 -10.84 -8.36
C ALA A 198 10.83 -10.92 -6.92
N MET A 199 10.58 -12.06 -6.27
CA MET A 199 10.93 -12.30 -4.87
C MET A 199 11.43 -13.73 -4.69
N PHE A 200 12.37 -13.90 -3.77
CA PHE A 200 12.82 -15.20 -3.28
C PHE A 200 12.41 -15.36 -1.81
N ILE A 201 12.01 -16.56 -1.43
CA ILE A 201 11.56 -16.87 -0.06
C ILE A 201 12.01 -18.28 0.32
N ALA A 202 12.38 -18.50 1.58
CA ALA A 202 12.68 -19.85 2.06
C ALA A 202 11.40 -20.68 2.16
N VAL A 203 11.41 -21.83 1.50
CA VAL A 203 10.34 -22.83 1.48
C VAL A 203 10.85 -24.08 2.18
N PRO A 204 10.29 -24.44 3.35
CA PRO A 204 10.62 -25.69 4.02
C PRO A 204 10.40 -26.90 3.11
N GLU A 205 11.18 -27.97 3.32
CA GLU A 205 10.99 -29.21 2.57
C GLU A 205 9.54 -29.73 2.68
N ASN A 206 9.01 -30.23 1.57
CA ASN A 206 7.62 -30.73 1.43
C ASN A 206 6.53 -29.66 1.53
N TRP A 207 6.88 -28.38 1.54
CA TRP A 207 5.91 -27.28 1.44
C TRP A 207 5.77 -26.85 -0.02
N LYS A 208 4.68 -26.13 -0.32
CA LYS A 208 4.40 -25.62 -1.67
C LYS A 208 4.18 -24.12 -1.66
N LEU A 209 4.95 -23.40 -2.47
CA LEU A 209 4.75 -21.99 -2.72
C LEU A 209 3.90 -21.78 -3.97
N ASN A 210 2.86 -20.96 -3.85
CA ASN A 210 2.06 -20.49 -4.98
C ASN A 210 1.90 -18.98 -4.87
N GLY A 211 2.12 -18.23 -5.94
CA GLY A 211 1.97 -16.78 -5.93
C GLY A 211 2.41 -16.16 -7.24
N SER A 212 2.21 -14.85 -7.35
CA SER A 212 2.64 -14.08 -8.51
C SER A 212 2.86 -12.62 -8.13
N ALA A 213 3.73 -11.94 -8.88
CA ALA A 213 3.77 -10.49 -8.86
C ALA A 213 2.63 -9.92 -9.72
N ILE A 214 1.92 -8.93 -9.20
CA ILE A 214 0.80 -8.28 -9.87
C ILE A 214 1.06 -6.79 -10.01
N LYS A 215 0.50 -6.23 -11.09
CA LYS A 215 0.49 -4.80 -11.35
C LYS A 215 -0.83 -4.20 -10.85
N GLY A 216 -0.74 -3.26 -9.91
CA GLY A 216 -1.87 -2.54 -9.32
C GLY A 216 -2.21 -1.26 -10.08
N GLY A 217 -2.74 -1.38 -11.30
CA GLY A 217 -2.98 -0.22 -12.17
C GLY A 217 -1.67 0.38 -12.68
N THR A 218 -1.55 1.70 -12.71
CA THR A 218 -0.29 2.40 -13.04
C THR A 218 0.57 2.68 -11.81
N SER A 219 0.04 2.44 -10.61
CA SER A 219 0.56 3.01 -9.37
C SER A 219 1.59 2.14 -8.66
N PHE A 220 1.51 0.80 -8.77
CA PHE A 220 2.43 -0.08 -8.03
C PHE A 220 2.56 -1.48 -8.63
N TRP A 221 3.60 -2.19 -8.20
CA TRP A 221 3.75 -3.64 -8.30
C TRP A 221 3.75 -4.24 -6.91
N ALA A 222 3.12 -5.39 -6.73
CA ALA A 222 3.08 -6.06 -5.44
C ALA A 222 3.09 -7.58 -5.62
N VAL A 223 3.48 -8.31 -4.58
CA VAL A 223 3.59 -9.78 -4.63
C VAL A 223 2.60 -10.37 -3.64
N TYR A 224 1.70 -11.21 -4.14
CA TYR A 224 0.86 -12.05 -3.30
C TYR A 224 1.35 -13.49 -3.39
N TYR A 225 1.20 -14.24 -2.31
CA TYR A 225 1.59 -15.64 -2.28
C TYR A 225 0.88 -16.41 -1.17
N SER A 226 0.89 -17.72 -1.29
CA SER A 226 0.46 -18.68 -0.29
C SER A 226 1.51 -19.76 -0.17
N LEU A 227 1.81 -20.13 1.05
CA LEU A 227 2.74 -21.18 1.41
C LEU A 227 1.95 -22.26 2.15
N THR A 228 1.84 -23.41 1.50
CA THR A 228 1.04 -24.54 1.98
C THR A 228 1.97 -25.56 2.63
N SER A 229 1.73 -25.81 3.90
CA SER A 229 2.37 -26.87 4.67
C SER A 229 1.60 -28.19 4.51
N PRO A 230 2.14 -29.33 4.98
CA PRO A 230 1.43 -30.61 5.00
C PRO A 230 0.09 -30.60 5.76
N TYR A 231 -0.16 -29.61 6.61
CA TYR A 231 -1.38 -29.46 7.40
C TYR A 231 -2.28 -28.31 6.90
N GLY A 232 -2.02 -27.75 5.72
CA GLY A 232 -2.82 -26.72 5.08
C GLY A 232 -2.06 -25.41 4.85
N THR A 233 -2.79 -24.36 4.43
CA THR A 233 -2.21 -23.04 4.17
C THR A 233 -1.65 -22.43 5.45
N PHE A 234 -0.32 -22.41 5.56
CA PHE A 234 0.39 -21.93 6.74
C PHE A 234 0.55 -20.42 6.71
N LEU A 235 1.06 -19.87 5.60
CA LEU A 235 1.32 -18.44 5.43
C LEU A 235 0.70 -17.96 4.12
N ARG A 236 0.16 -16.75 4.12
CA ARG A 236 -0.39 -16.10 2.93
C ARG A 236 -0.13 -14.60 3.00
N THR A 237 0.23 -13.98 1.87
CA THR A 237 0.22 -12.53 1.70
C THR A 237 -0.85 -12.19 0.68
N ASP A 238 -1.80 -11.38 1.08
CA ASP A 238 -2.90 -10.87 0.26
C ASP A 238 -2.81 -9.36 0.08
N ILE A 239 -3.28 -8.89 -1.07
CA ILE A 239 -3.29 -7.48 -1.44
C ILE A 239 -4.71 -7.09 -1.85
N LEU A 240 -5.19 -6.01 -1.25
CA LEU A 240 -6.44 -5.34 -1.59
C LEU A 240 -6.13 -3.93 -2.09
N SER A 241 -6.61 -3.60 -3.28
CA SER A 241 -6.57 -2.26 -3.84
C SER A 241 -7.97 -1.80 -4.15
N ILE A 242 -8.25 -0.54 -3.86
CA ILE A 242 -9.54 0.12 -4.05
C ILE A 242 -9.27 1.41 -4.80
N GLN A 243 -9.96 1.57 -5.92
CA GLN A 243 -9.97 2.80 -6.70
C GLN A 243 -11.42 3.28 -6.75
N SER A 244 -11.69 4.43 -6.15
CA SER A 244 -13.05 4.96 -6.05
C SER A 244 -13.09 6.35 -6.63
N SER A 245 -14.12 6.63 -7.43
CA SER A 245 -14.38 7.96 -7.96
C SER A 245 -15.86 8.28 -7.89
N GLY A 246 -16.18 9.55 -7.69
CA GLY A 246 -17.54 10.05 -7.67
C GLY A 246 -17.70 11.36 -8.43
N VAL A 247 -18.83 11.51 -9.13
CA VAL A 247 -19.26 12.78 -9.75
C VAL A 247 -20.75 12.95 -9.51
N MET A 248 -21.17 14.09 -8.93
CA MET A 248 -22.57 14.53 -8.79
C MET A 248 -23.53 13.40 -8.34
N ASN A 249 -23.24 12.79 -7.19
CA ASN A 249 -23.97 11.68 -6.55
C ASN A 249 -23.87 10.30 -7.22
N ASN A 250 -23.12 10.14 -8.31
CA ASN A 250 -22.81 8.82 -8.86
C ASN A 250 -21.38 8.42 -8.47
N ALA A 251 -21.26 7.42 -7.60
CA ALA A 251 -19.97 6.92 -7.13
C ALA A 251 -19.80 5.44 -7.49
N GLN A 252 -18.61 5.10 -7.95
CA GLN A 252 -18.22 3.74 -8.27
C GLN A 252 -16.87 3.41 -7.64
N SER A 253 -16.69 2.15 -7.26
CA SER A 253 -15.42 1.64 -6.77
C SER A 253 -15.00 0.38 -7.51
N ILE A 254 -13.73 0.31 -7.86
CA ILE A 254 -13.07 -0.87 -8.39
C ILE A 254 -12.25 -1.47 -7.26
N ILE A 255 -12.66 -2.66 -6.81
CA ILE A 255 -11.94 -3.43 -5.80
C ILE A 255 -11.12 -4.51 -6.51
N LYS A 256 -9.82 -4.58 -6.21
CA LYS A 256 -8.91 -5.62 -6.70
C LYS A 256 -8.35 -6.42 -5.53
N ILE A 257 -8.61 -7.72 -5.52
CA ILE A 257 -8.02 -8.66 -4.54
C ILE A 257 -7.03 -9.55 -5.30
N ASN A 258 -5.76 -9.47 -4.94
CA ASN A 258 -4.67 -10.21 -5.59
C ASN A 258 -4.68 -10.07 -7.13
N GLY A 259 -5.07 -8.89 -7.63
CA GLY A 259 -5.16 -8.58 -9.06
C GLY A 259 -6.54 -8.83 -9.68
N ASN A 260 -7.41 -9.62 -9.04
CA ASN A 260 -8.75 -9.90 -9.53
C ASN A 260 -9.70 -8.74 -9.21
N SER A 261 -10.23 -8.10 -10.25
CA SER A 261 -11.06 -6.89 -10.14
C SER A 261 -12.56 -7.19 -10.11
N ASN A 262 -13.27 -6.50 -9.22
CA ASN A 262 -14.72 -6.39 -9.22
C ASN A 262 -15.14 -4.92 -9.16
N ILE A 263 -16.17 -4.55 -9.91
CA ILE A 263 -16.77 -3.22 -9.85
C ILE A 263 -17.96 -3.29 -8.89
N ILE A 264 -18.05 -2.31 -8.01
CA ILE A 264 -19.16 -2.16 -7.07
C ILE A 264 -19.71 -0.74 -7.13
N TYR A 265 -21.01 -0.62 -6.96
CA TYR A 265 -21.67 0.68 -6.82
C TYR A 265 -21.42 1.26 -5.42
N GLY A 266 -21.20 2.57 -5.37
CA GLY A 266 -20.88 3.31 -4.15
C GLY A 266 -19.40 3.63 -3.99
N PHE A 267 -19.11 4.49 -3.01
CA PHE A 267 -17.77 4.99 -2.71
C PHE A 267 -17.15 4.21 -1.55
N VAL A 268 -16.29 3.24 -1.83
CA VAL A 268 -15.58 2.46 -0.81
C VAL A 268 -14.23 3.08 -0.54
N ARG A 269 -13.85 3.17 0.73
CA ARG A 269 -12.53 3.62 1.16
C ARG A 269 -12.08 2.85 2.39
N LEU A 270 -10.77 2.65 2.52
CA LEU A 270 -10.13 2.25 3.78
C LEU A 270 -9.49 3.50 4.36
N TYR A 271 -10.26 4.23 5.16
CA TYR A 271 -9.79 5.48 5.70
C TYR A 271 -9.21 5.26 7.08
N ASP A 272 -9.97 4.67 8.00
CA ASP A 272 -9.54 4.55 9.39
C ASP A 272 -9.13 3.12 9.78
N ARG A 273 -8.74 2.99 11.05
CA ARG A 273 -8.36 1.72 11.66
C ARG A 273 -9.48 0.68 11.63
N ASN A 274 -10.73 1.09 11.81
CA ASN A 274 -11.87 0.17 11.84
C ASN A 274 -12.22 -0.31 10.44
N ASP A 275 -12.13 0.55 9.43
CA ASP A 275 -12.26 0.16 8.02
C ASP A 275 -11.28 -0.96 7.66
N CYS A 276 -10.03 -0.84 8.12
CA CYS A 276 -9.01 -1.87 7.92
C CYS A 276 -9.38 -3.20 8.55
N ILE A 277 -9.80 -3.20 9.82
CA ILE A 277 -10.18 -4.43 10.53
C ILE A 277 -11.40 -5.06 9.85
N ASN A 278 -12.41 -4.26 9.51
CA ASN A 278 -13.61 -4.72 8.83
C ASN A 278 -13.29 -5.31 7.46
N ALA A 279 -12.39 -4.70 6.69
CA ALA A 279 -11.95 -5.24 5.41
C ALA A 279 -11.25 -6.60 5.59
N VAL A 280 -10.39 -6.76 6.61
CA VAL A 280 -9.78 -8.07 6.90
C VAL A 280 -10.85 -9.12 7.21
N LEU A 281 -11.76 -8.83 8.14
CA LEU A 281 -12.79 -9.78 8.57
C LEU A 281 -13.77 -10.15 7.45
N ASN A 282 -14.17 -9.19 6.63
CA ASN A 282 -15.18 -9.43 5.59
C ASN A 282 -14.59 -10.10 4.35
N TYR A 283 -13.42 -9.66 3.87
CA TYR A 283 -12.86 -10.16 2.61
C TYR A 283 -11.93 -11.37 2.78
N PHE A 284 -11.23 -11.49 3.91
CA PHE A 284 -10.17 -12.50 4.06
C PHE A 284 -10.45 -13.49 5.19
N TRP A 285 -11.05 -13.02 6.28
CA TRP A 285 -11.20 -13.78 7.53
C TRP A 285 -12.68 -14.00 7.88
N ASN A 286 -13.51 -14.25 6.86
CA ASN A 286 -14.93 -14.52 7.09
C ASN A 286 -15.13 -15.76 7.98
N GLY A 287 -15.95 -15.60 9.03
CA GLY A 287 -16.22 -16.63 10.03
C GLY A 287 -15.11 -16.87 11.05
N TRP A 288 -14.14 -15.96 11.18
CA TRP A 288 -13.14 -15.98 12.26
C TRP A 288 -13.56 -15.04 13.40
N LYS A 289 -13.34 -15.47 14.65
CA LYS A 289 -13.61 -14.65 15.84
C LYS A 289 -12.36 -13.91 16.24
N LEU A 290 -12.37 -12.58 16.16
CA LEU A 290 -11.25 -11.73 16.57
C LEU A 290 -11.06 -11.77 18.09
N GLU A 291 -9.83 -11.98 18.55
CA GLU A 291 -9.48 -12.06 19.99
C GLU A 291 -8.49 -10.98 20.45
N TYR A 292 -7.62 -10.53 19.55
CA TYR A 292 -6.55 -9.60 19.91
C TYR A 292 -6.29 -8.64 18.74
N ILE A 293 -6.08 -7.38 19.08
CA ILE A 293 -5.62 -6.34 18.16
C ILE A 293 -4.58 -5.51 18.90
N LYS A 294 -3.46 -5.24 18.24
CA LYS A 294 -2.46 -4.28 18.69
C LYS A 294 -2.07 -3.35 17.54
N ASP A 295 -2.09 -2.06 17.85
CA ASP A 295 -1.59 -1.03 16.96
C ASP A 295 -0.05 -1.05 16.96
N ASN A 296 0.51 -1.02 15.77
CA ASN A 296 1.95 -0.98 15.55
C ASN A 296 2.37 0.46 15.24
N GLU A 297 3.68 0.71 15.29
CA GLU A 297 4.21 1.97 14.76
C GLU A 297 3.79 2.13 13.30
N LYS A 298 3.37 3.36 12.97
CA LYS A 298 3.03 3.71 11.59
C LYS A 298 4.27 3.51 10.71
N PRO A 299 4.10 3.06 9.46
CA PRO A 299 5.22 2.97 8.53
C PRO A 299 5.96 4.32 8.45
N SER A 300 7.29 4.27 8.48
CA SER A 300 8.13 5.46 8.34
C SER A 300 8.01 6.07 6.94
N ASN A 301 8.22 7.39 6.82
CA ASN A 301 8.21 8.13 5.55
C ASN A 301 6.84 8.16 4.82
N VAL A 302 5.74 8.04 5.55
CA VAL A 302 4.39 8.24 5.00
C VAL A 302 4.13 9.75 4.86
N PRO A 303 3.73 10.25 3.67
CA PRO A 303 3.43 11.66 3.48
C PRO A 303 2.26 12.13 4.36
N PRO A 304 2.20 13.42 4.77
CA PRO A 304 1.17 13.92 5.69
C PRO A 304 -0.28 13.68 5.25
N ASN A 305 -0.53 13.63 3.94
CA ASN A 305 -1.87 13.47 3.35
C ASN A 305 -2.26 12.00 3.11
N VAL A 306 -1.42 11.05 3.54
CA VAL A 306 -1.66 9.61 3.37
C VAL A 306 -2.03 9.03 4.72
N ASN A 307 -3.20 8.40 4.79
CA ASN A 307 -3.54 7.63 5.97
C ASN A 307 -2.77 6.31 5.94
N ALA A 308 -2.12 5.96 7.05
CA ALA A 308 -1.41 4.71 7.21
C ALA A 308 -1.67 4.10 8.58
N ASN A 309 -2.12 2.85 8.58
CA ASN A 309 -2.32 2.04 9.77
C ASN A 309 -1.52 0.74 9.67
N SER A 310 -0.95 0.31 10.80
CA SER A 310 -0.22 -0.95 10.91
C SER A 310 -0.76 -1.68 12.13
N LEU A 311 -1.26 -2.90 11.94
CA LEU A 311 -1.94 -3.66 12.98
C LEU A 311 -1.37 -5.08 13.07
N PHE A 312 -1.24 -5.59 14.29
CA PHE A 312 -1.09 -7.01 14.56
C PHE A 312 -2.40 -7.54 15.15
N ILE A 313 -3.00 -8.53 14.50
CA ILE A 313 -4.30 -9.09 14.87
C ILE A 313 -4.21 -10.60 15.04
N LYS A 314 -5.04 -11.14 15.94
CA LYS A 314 -5.26 -12.58 16.09
C LYS A 314 -6.75 -12.87 16.16
N ALA A 315 -7.15 -13.88 15.43
CA ALA A 315 -8.48 -14.44 15.46
C ALA A 315 -8.41 -15.96 15.62
N VAL A 316 -9.51 -16.57 16.04
CA VAL A 316 -9.61 -18.03 16.21
C VAL A 316 -10.81 -18.59 15.45
N LYS A 317 -10.66 -19.83 15.01
CA LYS A 317 -11.73 -20.64 14.44
C LYS A 317 -11.42 -22.10 14.76
N ASN A 318 -12.30 -22.73 15.54
CA ASN A 318 -12.06 -24.07 16.11
C ASN A 318 -10.69 -24.10 16.84
N ASP A 319 -9.90 -25.16 16.67
CA ASP A 319 -8.56 -25.31 17.24
C ASP A 319 -7.45 -24.65 16.42
N THR A 320 -7.76 -23.64 15.60
CA THR A 320 -6.77 -22.92 14.80
C THR A 320 -6.75 -21.45 15.20
N SER A 321 -5.56 -20.97 15.56
CA SER A 321 -5.28 -19.55 15.69
C SER A 321 -4.81 -18.99 14.35
N ARG A 322 -5.34 -17.83 13.98
CA ARG A 322 -4.93 -17.08 12.81
C ARG A 322 -4.34 -15.75 13.24
N TYR A 323 -3.11 -15.51 12.82
CA TYR A 323 -2.38 -14.28 13.07
C TYR A 323 -2.32 -13.45 11.79
N GLY A 324 -2.35 -12.12 11.93
CA GLY A 324 -2.38 -11.18 10.82
C GLY A 324 -1.48 -9.98 11.09
N ILE A 325 -0.64 -9.63 10.12
CA ILE A 325 0.02 -8.33 10.05
C ILE A 325 -0.66 -7.56 8.93
N VAL A 326 -1.26 -6.42 9.26
CA VAL A 326 -2.05 -5.60 8.34
C VAL A 326 -1.34 -4.27 8.15
N TYR A 327 -1.07 -3.92 6.90
CA TYR A 327 -0.66 -2.58 6.51
C TYR A 327 -1.76 -1.98 5.64
N CYS A 328 -2.36 -0.89 6.10
CA CYS A 328 -3.32 -0.14 5.33
C CYS A 328 -2.76 1.20 4.89
N PHE A 329 -3.06 1.57 3.65
CA PHE A 329 -2.74 2.87 3.09
C PHE A 329 -3.96 3.43 2.35
N GLY A 330 -4.15 4.73 2.43
CA GLY A 330 -5.18 5.42 1.66
C GLY A 330 -4.74 6.80 1.27
N THR A 331 -4.92 7.15 0.01
CA THR A 331 -4.81 8.54 -0.47
C THR A 331 -6.19 9.01 -0.87
N PHE A 332 -6.47 10.27 -0.54
CA PHE A 332 -7.71 10.92 -0.90
C PHE A 332 -7.38 12.28 -1.52
N TYR A 333 -7.85 12.51 -2.74
CA TYR A 333 -7.70 13.78 -3.43
C TYR A 333 -9.00 14.13 -4.13
N GLN A 334 -9.62 15.24 -3.69
CA GLN A 334 -10.95 15.67 -4.15
C GLN A 334 -11.98 14.53 -4.04
N ASP A 335 -12.53 14.06 -5.16
CA ASP A 335 -13.53 12.98 -5.20
C ASP A 335 -12.92 11.64 -5.66
N VAL A 336 -11.61 11.47 -5.52
CA VAL A 336 -10.87 10.26 -5.91
C VAL A 336 -10.15 9.66 -4.71
N TYR A 337 -10.38 8.37 -4.49
CA TYR A 337 -9.68 7.56 -3.50
C TYR A 337 -8.85 6.48 -4.20
N GLY A 338 -7.62 6.27 -3.74
CA GLY A 338 -6.71 5.30 -4.35
C GLY A 338 -5.68 4.72 -3.40
N ALA A 339 -4.93 3.75 -3.90
CA ALA A 339 -3.77 3.16 -3.23
C ALA A 339 -2.58 4.13 -3.24
N TYR A 340 -1.84 4.20 -2.12
CA TYR A 340 -0.57 4.93 -2.05
C TYR A 340 0.63 4.08 -2.50
N SER A 341 0.66 2.80 -2.07
CA SER A 341 1.81 1.90 -2.23
C SER A 341 1.35 0.55 -2.79
N ASN A 342 1.73 -0.57 -2.18
CA ASN A 342 1.45 -1.96 -2.60
C ASN A 342 -0.04 -2.37 -2.49
N GLY A 343 -0.96 -1.43 -2.70
CA GLY A 343 -2.40 -1.55 -2.47
C GLY A 343 -2.89 -0.59 -1.38
N ASN A 344 -4.18 -0.68 -1.09
CA ASN A 344 -4.80 -0.02 0.05
C ASN A 344 -4.69 -0.86 1.32
N LEU A 345 -4.53 -2.18 1.18
CA LEU A 345 -4.29 -3.09 2.28
C LEU A 345 -3.38 -4.25 1.83
N THR A 346 -2.32 -4.49 2.59
CA THR A 346 -1.49 -5.71 2.51
C THR A 346 -1.70 -6.49 3.80
N LEU A 347 -2.11 -7.76 3.66
CA LEU A 347 -2.40 -8.64 4.78
C LEU A 347 -1.49 -9.87 4.71
N ILE A 348 -0.64 -10.03 5.71
CA ILE A 348 0.15 -11.24 5.91
C ILE A 348 -0.58 -12.09 6.96
N THR A 349 -1.15 -13.21 6.53
CA THR A 349 -1.89 -14.14 7.38
C THR A 349 -1.07 -15.39 7.66
N MET A 350 -1.06 -15.84 8.91
CA MET A 350 -0.56 -17.15 9.31
C MET A 350 -1.65 -17.95 10.02
N ASN A 351 -1.79 -19.24 9.70
CA ASN A 351 -2.64 -20.18 10.41
C ASN A 351 -1.80 -21.17 11.22
N ILE A 352 -2.13 -21.31 12.50
CA ILE A 352 -1.47 -22.22 13.42
C ILE A 352 -2.52 -23.07 14.13
N PRO A 353 -2.57 -24.38 13.89
CA PRO A 353 -3.29 -25.32 14.75
C PRO A 353 -2.73 -25.27 16.18
N SER A 354 -3.57 -25.37 17.21
CA SER A 354 -3.13 -25.34 18.62
C SER A 354 -2.04 -26.39 18.94
N SER A 355 -2.06 -27.53 18.25
CA SER A 355 -1.04 -28.59 18.35
C SER A 355 0.34 -28.21 17.78
N LYS A 356 0.43 -27.08 17.08
CA LYS A 356 1.61 -26.56 16.37
C LYS A 356 1.98 -25.15 16.82
N ILE A 357 1.62 -24.75 18.04
CA ILE A 357 1.90 -23.40 18.56
C ILE A 357 3.38 -22.99 18.45
N ASN A 358 4.28 -23.98 18.54
CA ASN A 358 5.73 -23.83 18.38
C ASN A 358 6.16 -23.45 16.96
N ASP A 359 5.31 -23.64 15.94
CA ASP A 359 5.59 -23.24 14.57
C ASP A 359 5.37 -21.72 14.38
N GLY A 360 4.85 -20.98 15.39
CA GLY A 360 4.62 -19.54 15.25
C GLY A 360 5.87 -18.71 14.98
N HIS A 361 7.04 -19.17 15.42
CA HIS A 361 8.32 -18.52 15.10
C HIS A 361 8.72 -18.71 13.63
N LEU A 362 8.21 -19.76 12.98
CA LEU A 362 8.53 -20.08 11.60
C LEU A 362 8.03 -19.00 10.64
N LEU A 363 6.93 -18.31 10.98
CA LEU A 363 6.48 -17.15 10.22
C LEU A 363 7.56 -16.09 10.11
N ILE A 364 8.09 -15.60 11.24
CA ILE A 364 9.06 -14.52 11.15
C ILE A 364 10.37 -15.01 10.54
N SER A 365 10.73 -16.27 10.77
CA SER A 365 11.88 -16.92 10.12
C SER A 365 11.76 -16.87 8.58
N ILE A 366 10.59 -17.24 8.05
CA ILE A 366 10.28 -17.21 6.62
C ILE A 366 10.25 -15.76 6.10
N LEU A 367 9.56 -14.86 6.79
CA LEU A 367 9.50 -13.44 6.39
C LEU A 367 10.88 -12.78 6.37
N ASN A 368 11.76 -13.12 7.31
CA ASN A 368 13.15 -12.63 7.34
C ASN A 368 14.02 -13.20 6.21
N SER A 369 13.68 -14.39 5.70
CA SER A 369 14.36 -14.97 4.54
C SER A 369 13.92 -14.33 3.21
N ALA A 370 12.77 -13.65 3.19
CA ALA A 370 12.21 -13.11 1.97
C ALA A 370 13.01 -11.88 1.49
N TYR A 371 13.40 -11.87 0.23
CA TYR A 371 14.03 -10.71 -0.40
C TYR A 371 13.58 -10.54 -1.85
N PHE A 372 13.47 -9.28 -2.27
CA PHE A 372 13.14 -8.93 -3.64
C PHE A 372 14.38 -8.99 -4.53
N ASN A 373 14.21 -9.46 -5.76
CA ASN A 373 15.25 -9.48 -6.76
C ASN A 373 15.61 -8.05 -7.19
N PRO A 374 16.86 -7.58 -7.00
CA PRO A 374 17.26 -6.22 -7.40
C PRO A 374 17.09 -5.96 -8.90
N GLN A 375 17.28 -6.97 -9.74
CA GLN A 375 17.07 -6.84 -11.20
C GLN A 375 15.60 -6.56 -11.51
N TRP A 376 14.69 -7.30 -10.87
CA TRP A 376 13.26 -7.07 -11.02
C TRP A 376 12.86 -5.68 -10.53
N ILE A 377 13.37 -5.24 -9.37
CA ILE A 377 13.13 -3.86 -8.87
C ILE A 377 13.59 -2.81 -9.89
N SER A 378 14.78 -2.97 -10.48
CA SER A 378 15.27 -2.05 -11.50
C SER A 378 14.37 -2.03 -12.74
N GLU A 379 13.91 -3.19 -13.18
CA GLU A 379 13.06 -3.34 -14.36
C GLU A 379 11.68 -2.72 -14.15
N ILE A 380 11.03 -2.96 -13.00
CA ILE A 380 9.73 -2.34 -12.69
C ILE A 380 9.86 -0.82 -12.56
N ASN A 381 10.97 -0.31 -12.01
CA ASN A 381 11.21 1.13 -11.91
C ASN A 381 11.37 1.77 -13.28
N LYS A 382 12.07 1.09 -14.20
CA LYS A 382 12.18 1.53 -15.59
C LYS A 382 10.82 1.58 -16.26
N ARG A 383 10.05 0.48 -16.19
CA ARG A 383 8.68 0.39 -16.75
C ARG A 383 7.75 1.46 -16.17
N PHE A 384 7.83 1.70 -14.86
CA PHE A 384 7.05 2.73 -14.18
C PHE A 384 7.40 4.14 -14.66
N THR A 385 8.70 4.43 -14.85
CA THR A 385 9.17 5.72 -15.35
C THR A 385 8.71 5.97 -16.78
N GLU A 386 8.83 4.96 -17.65
CA GLU A 386 8.38 5.02 -19.05
C GLU A 386 6.88 5.23 -19.17
N GLU A 387 6.09 4.48 -18.38
CA GLU A 387 4.63 4.62 -18.37
C GLU A 387 4.18 6.00 -17.87
N ASN A 388 4.79 6.51 -16.78
CA ASN A 388 4.48 7.84 -16.29
C ASN A 388 4.85 8.94 -17.30
N ARG A 389 5.95 8.78 -18.03
CA ARG A 389 6.30 9.70 -19.12
C ARG A 389 5.22 9.72 -20.19
N ARG A 390 4.74 8.54 -20.62
CA ARG A 390 3.66 8.40 -21.60
C ARG A 390 2.36 9.03 -21.10
N ILE A 391 1.97 8.77 -19.84
CA ILE A 391 0.77 9.36 -19.22
C ILE A 391 0.88 10.89 -19.16
N ASN A 392 2.06 11.42 -18.82
CA ASN A 392 2.29 12.87 -18.80
C ASN A 392 2.18 13.49 -20.20
N GLU A 393 2.68 12.81 -21.23
CA GLU A 393 2.55 13.27 -22.63
C GLU A 393 1.07 13.30 -23.06
N ILE A 394 0.30 12.25 -22.75
CA ILE A 394 -1.16 12.20 -22.99
C ILE A 394 -1.90 13.28 -22.19
N THR A 395 -1.50 13.51 -20.94
CA THR A 395 -2.14 14.51 -20.08
C THR A 395 -1.89 15.93 -20.62
N LYS A 396 -0.69 16.20 -21.12
CA LYS A 396 -0.37 17.48 -21.80
C LYS A 396 -1.23 17.68 -23.05
N SER A 397 -1.38 16.66 -23.89
CA SER A 397 -2.20 16.77 -25.10
C SER A 397 -3.68 17.04 -24.75
N ILE A 398 -4.22 16.38 -23.73
CA ILE A 398 -5.59 16.63 -23.25
C ILE A 398 -5.74 18.06 -22.73
N ILE A 399 -4.77 18.56 -21.94
CA ILE A 399 -4.81 19.93 -21.42
C ILE A 399 -4.74 20.95 -22.56
N GLU A 400 -3.90 20.73 -23.56
CA GLU A 400 -3.81 21.59 -24.75
C GLU A 400 -5.11 21.60 -25.55
N GLU A 401 -5.73 20.44 -25.75
CA GLU A 401 -7.04 20.31 -26.39
C GLU A 401 -8.13 21.05 -25.60
N LYS A 402 -8.20 20.86 -24.28
CA LYS A 402 -9.14 21.59 -23.42
C LYS A 402 -8.90 23.09 -23.37
N ARG A 403 -7.64 23.55 -23.50
CA ARG A 403 -7.33 24.96 -23.66
C ARG A 403 -7.85 25.51 -24.99
N LYS A 404 -7.69 24.77 -26.08
CA LYS A 404 -8.26 25.13 -27.40
C LYS A 404 -9.78 25.17 -27.36
N GLU A 405 -10.45 24.18 -26.75
CA GLU A 405 -11.90 24.20 -26.54
C GLU A 405 -12.33 25.44 -25.74
N ALA A 406 -11.64 25.77 -24.65
CA ALA A 406 -11.95 26.95 -23.84
C ALA A 406 -11.67 28.26 -24.60
N GLU A 407 -10.68 28.29 -25.48
CA GLU A 407 -10.40 29.43 -26.36
C GLU A 407 -11.47 29.58 -27.44
N MET A 408 -11.88 28.49 -28.10
CA MET A 408 -13.02 28.48 -29.03
C MET A 408 -14.31 28.93 -28.33
N PHE A 409 -14.56 28.46 -27.11
CA PHE A 409 -15.72 28.89 -26.33
C PHE A 409 -15.64 30.38 -25.95
N ARG A 410 -14.46 30.88 -25.57
CA ARG A 410 -14.25 32.31 -25.32
C ARG A 410 -14.41 33.16 -26.58
N ASN A 411 -13.92 32.68 -27.72
CA ASN A 411 -14.11 33.35 -29.01
C ASN A 411 -15.57 33.36 -29.41
N TYR A 412 -16.29 32.25 -29.27
CA TYR A 412 -17.73 32.16 -29.46
C TYR A 412 -18.51 33.14 -28.57
N LEU A 413 -18.15 33.23 -27.28
CA LEU A 413 -18.75 34.21 -26.37
C LEU A 413 -18.41 35.66 -26.77
N ARG A 414 -17.19 35.91 -27.25
CA ARG A 414 -16.77 37.24 -27.72
C ARG A 414 -17.48 37.62 -29.01
N GLU A 415 -17.58 36.72 -29.97
CA GLU A 415 -18.34 36.89 -31.22
C GLU A 415 -19.82 37.12 -30.91
N ASN A 416 -20.43 36.36 -30.01
CA ASN A 416 -21.81 36.62 -29.57
C ASN A 416 -21.96 37.97 -28.88
N ARG A 417 -20.95 38.42 -28.13
CA ARG A 417 -20.96 39.75 -27.50
C ARG A 417 -20.79 40.86 -28.52
N GLU A 418 -19.90 40.70 -29.50
CA GLU A 418 -19.70 41.62 -30.63
C GLU A 418 -20.94 41.65 -31.53
N ILE A 419 -21.60 40.50 -31.77
CA ILE A 419 -22.90 40.41 -32.43
C ILE A 419 -23.93 41.17 -31.61
N SER A 420 -24.00 40.98 -30.29
CA SER A 420 -24.93 41.69 -29.43
C SER A 420 -24.68 43.20 -29.39
N GLU A 421 -23.43 43.65 -29.44
CA GLU A 421 -23.04 45.08 -29.47
C GLU A 421 -23.26 45.71 -30.85
N ASN A 422 -22.97 45.00 -31.95
CA ASN A 422 -23.34 45.42 -33.31
C ASN A 422 -24.87 45.48 -33.46
N TRP A 423 -25.59 44.49 -32.94
CA TRP A 423 -27.05 44.49 -32.91
C TRP A 423 -27.60 45.65 -32.08
N GLN A 424 -27.02 45.99 -30.92
CA GLN A 424 -27.42 47.19 -30.17
C GLN A 424 -27.19 48.48 -30.97
N LYS A 425 -26.13 48.55 -31.76
CA LYS A 425 -25.84 49.69 -32.64
C LYS A 425 -26.87 49.78 -33.78
N THR A 426 -27.20 48.67 -34.44
CA THR A 426 -28.25 48.58 -35.47
C THR A 426 -29.67 48.80 -34.89
N LEU A 427 -29.91 48.43 -33.63
CA LEU A 427 -31.18 48.61 -32.92
C LEU A 427 -31.41 50.07 -32.48
N SER A 428 -30.36 50.87 -32.27
CA SER A 428 -30.48 52.31 -31.99
C SER A 428 -30.96 53.13 -33.20
N GLU A 429 -30.93 52.54 -34.40
CA GLU A 429 -31.33 53.19 -35.66
C GLU A 429 -32.75 52.76 -36.12
N ASN A 430 -33.41 51.79 -35.47
CA ASN A 430 -34.73 51.30 -35.88
C ASN A 430 -35.68 51.00 -34.70
N ASN A 431 -36.39 52.02 -34.23
CA ASN A 431 -37.16 52.00 -32.97
C ASN A 431 -38.46 51.16 -32.98
N GLU A 432 -39.01 50.78 -34.14
CA GLU A 432 -40.26 49.99 -34.20
C GLU A 432 -40.04 48.48 -34.05
N PHE A 433 -38.88 47.97 -34.51
CA PHE A 433 -38.53 46.55 -34.42
C PHE A 433 -38.14 46.13 -32.99
N VAL A 434 -37.53 47.05 -32.21
CA VAL A 434 -37.08 46.83 -30.82
C VAL A 434 -38.24 46.50 -29.88
N SER A 435 -39.40 47.15 -30.05
CA SER A 435 -40.59 46.90 -29.21
C SER A 435 -41.17 45.49 -29.46
N GLN A 436 -41.19 45.07 -30.73
CA GLN A 436 -41.67 43.75 -31.12
C GLN A 436 -40.66 42.65 -30.73
N LEU A 437 -39.36 42.90 -30.86
CA LEU A 437 -38.31 41.95 -30.45
C LEU A 437 -38.20 41.81 -28.94
N ASN A 438 -38.31 42.88 -28.14
CA ASN A 438 -38.25 42.78 -26.68
C ASN A 438 -39.44 42.01 -26.09
N THR A 439 -40.61 42.09 -26.73
CA THR A 439 -41.77 41.27 -26.39
C THR A 439 -41.55 39.81 -26.79
N ALA A 440 -40.92 39.56 -27.94
CA ALA A 440 -40.57 38.20 -28.40
C ALA A 440 -39.45 37.55 -27.56
N TRP A 441 -38.41 38.30 -27.17
CA TRP A 441 -37.27 37.81 -26.38
C TRP A 441 -37.59 37.61 -24.90
N SER A 442 -38.47 38.43 -24.32
CA SER A 442 -38.99 38.16 -22.96
C SER A 442 -39.84 36.90 -22.90
N ASN A 443 -40.46 36.50 -24.02
CA ASN A 443 -41.16 35.23 -24.14
C ASN A 443 -40.19 34.06 -24.46
N LEU A 444 -39.16 34.28 -25.29
CA LEU A 444 -38.18 33.26 -25.69
C LEU A 444 -37.23 32.82 -24.55
N LEU A 445 -36.98 33.72 -23.58
CA LEU A 445 -36.15 33.44 -22.39
C LEU A 445 -36.98 33.02 -21.17
N GLY A 446 -38.30 32.90 -21.31
CA GLY A 446 -39.22 32.44 -20.27
C GLY A 446 -39.21 30.92 -20.11
N GLU A 447 -38.90 30.46 -18.90
CA GLU A 447 -38.89 29.06 -18.51
C GLU A 447 -40.25 28.37 -18.78
N LYS A 448 -40.22 27.20 -19.45
CA LYS A 448 -41.24 26.13 -19.53
C LYS A 448 -42.69 26.54 -19.16
N ILE A 449 -43.61 26.50 -20.12
CA ILE A 449 -45.04 26.75 -19.88
C ILE A 449 -45.81 25.46 -19.59
N TYR A 450 -46.88 25.55 -18.79
CA TYR A 450 -47.82 24.45 -18.52
C TYR A 450 -49.13 24.68 -19.28
N VAL A 451 -49.48 23.76 -20.18
CA VAL A 451 -50.72 23.82 -20.99
C VAL A 451 -51.64 22.69 -20.56
N LYS A 452 -52.90 23.01 -20.28
CA LYS A 452 -53.92 22.03 -19.89
C LYS A 452 -54.83 21.73 -21.07
N ASP A 453 -55.00 20.45 -21.40
CA ASP A 453 -55.98 19.98 -22.37
C ASP A 453 -57.40 20.13 -21.78
N PRO A 454 -58.29 20.90 -22.42
CA PRO A 454 -59.65 21.12 -21.93
C PRO A 454 -60.56 19.89 -22.06
N GLY A 455 -60.26 18.96 -22.98
CA GLY A 455 -61.02 17.73 -23.19
C GLY A 455 -60.63 16.59 -22.26
N THR A 456 -59.35 16.45 -21.92
CA THR A 456 -58.84 15.36 -21.06
C THR A 456 -58.47 15.80 -19.64
N GLY A 457 -58.17 17.09 -19.44
CA GLY A 457 -57.69 17.63 -18.18
C GLY A 457 -56.20 17.43 -17.90
N GLU A 458 -55.44 16.81 -18.82
CA GLU A 458 -54.00 16.58 -18.70
C GLU A 458 -53.20 17.88 -18.80
N ILE A 459 -52.08 17.97 -18.07
CA ILE A 459 -51.19 19.15 -18.05
C ILE A 459 -49.84 18.78 -18.64
N PHE A 460 -49.43 19.52 -19.67
CA PHE A 460 -48.19 19.32 -20.40
C PHE A 460 -47.19 20.43 -20.10
N ARG A 461 -45.93 20.06 -19.87
CA ARG A 461 -44.81 21.00 -19.66
C ARG A 461 -44.05 21.17 -20.96
N LEU A 462 -44.20 22.32 -21.61
CA LEU A 462 -43.79 22.58 -22.99
C LEU A 462 -42.75 23.71 -23.06
N ASP A 463 -41.95 23.75 -24.13
CA ASP A 463 -41.04 24.87 -24.39
C ASP A 463 -41.82 26.03 -25.03
N ASP A 464 -41.90 27.17 -24.33
CA ASP A 464 -42.50 28.37 -24.88
C ASP A 464 -41.53 29.07 -25.83
N LYS A 465 -41.60 28.69 -27.11
CA LYS A 465 -40.83 29.31 -28.20
C LYS A 465 -41.60 30.42 -28.91
N GLY A 466 -42.67 30.96 -28.29
CA GLY A 466 -43.42 32.10 -28.81
C GLY A 466 -44.47 31.79 -29.88
N GLY A 467 -44.86 30.51 -30.04
CA GLY A 467 -45.89 30.05 -30.98
C GLY A 467 -47.12 29.46 -30.29
N ASP A 468 -48.12 29.07 -31.07
CA ASP A 468 -49.33 28.40 -30.56
C ASP A 468 -49.07 26.88 -30.39
N PHE A 469 -49.89 26.22 -29.55
CA PHE A 469 -49.80 24.78 -29.27
C PHE A 469 -50.98 24.05 -29.91
N TYR A 470 -50.70 22.95 -30.61
CA TYR A 470 -51.73 22.13 -31.26
C TYR A 470 -51.61 20.67 -30.86
N LYS A 471 -52.74 20.04 -30.56
CA LYS A 471 -52.81 18.60 -30.28
C LYS A 471 -53.16 17.85 -31.56
N GLU A 472 -52.35 16.84 -31.88
CA GLU A 472 -52.56 15.96 -33.02
C GLU A 472 -53.71 14.96 -32.74
N PRO A 473 -54.63 14.72 -33.71
CA PRO A 473 -55.85 13.97 -33.48
C PRO A 473 -55.67 12.45 -33.30
N THR A 474 -54.59 11.85 -33.81
CA THR A 474 -54.43 10.38 -33.90
C THR A 474 -53.73 9.79 -32.67
N PHE A 475 -52.67 10.44 -32.19
CA PHE A 475 -51.78 9.96 -31.13
C PHE A 475 -51.66 10.96 -29.98
N GLY A 476 -52.31 12.14 -30.06
CA GLY A 476 -52.35 13.12 -28.97
C GLY A 476 -51.03 13.83 -28.70
N THR A 477 -50.08 13.79 -29.64
CA THR A 477 -48.81 14.50 -29.51
C THR A 477 -49.03 16.00 -29.65
N ILE A 478 -48.29 16.80 -28.86
CA ILE A 478 -48.39 18.26 -28.92
C ILE A 478 -47.32 18.82 -29.85
N LEU A 479 -47.77 19.58 -30.86
CA LEU A 479 -46.94 20.46 -31.66
C LEU A 479 -46.71 21.76 -30.88
N GLU A 480 -45.45 22.02 -30.55
CA GLU A 480 -44.99 23.20 -29.82
C GLU A 480 -44.48 24.28 -30.77
N GLY A 481 -44.75 25.54 -30.47
CA GLY A 481 -44.16 26.68 -31.18
C GLY A 481 -44.65 26.86 -32.62
N VAL A 482 -45.90 26.47 -32.91
CA VAL A 482 -46.48 26.65 -34.25
C VAL A 482 -46.58 28.16 -34.56
N PRO A 483 -45.98 28.65 -35.66
CA PRO A 483 -46.05 30.06 -36.03
C PRO A 483 -47.48 30.56 -36.15
N LYS A 484 -47.70 31.84 -35.85
CA LYS A 484 -49.00 32.52 -36.01
C LYS A 484 -49.27 32.91 -37.47
N ASP A 485 -49.07 31.94 -38.37
CA ASP A 485 -49.32 32.04 -39.80
C ASP A 485 -50.74 31.55 -40.11
N TYR A 486 -51.52 32.40 -40.77
CA TYR A 486 -52.92 32.14 -41.08
C TYR A 486 -53.14 30.89 -41.95
N GLU A 487 -52.28 30.66 -42.96
CA GLU A 487 -52.41 29.51 -43.89
C GLU A 487 -52.06 28.20 -43.19
N LEU A 488 -51.03 28.22 -42.34
CA LEU A 488 -50.62 27.06 -41.54
C LEU A 488 -51.68 26.68 -40.50
N GLN A 489 -52.27 27.67 -39.81
CA GLN A 489 -53.31 27.42 -38.82
C GLN A 489 -54.59 26.87 -39.45
N LYS A 490 -54.96 27.39 -40.63
CA LYS A 490 -56.09 26.86 -41.41
C LYS A 490 -55.85 25.40 -41.80
N THR A 491 -54.66 25.09 -42.31
CA THR A 491 -54.26 23.73 -42.69
C THR A 491 -54.31 22.76 -41.50
N LEU A 492 -53.81 23.17 -40.33
CA LEU A 492 -53.83 22.36 -39.11
C LEU A 492 -55.25 22.07 -38.62
N ASN A 493 -56.13 23.08 -38.64
CA ASN A 493 -57.54 22.88 -38.30
C ASN A 493 -58.24 21.95 -39.30
N GLU A 494 -57.96 22.06 -40.60
CA GLU A 494 -58.48 21.17 -41.64
C GLU A 494 -57.97 19.72 -41.48
N MET A 495 -56.76 19.54 -40.96
CA MET A 495 -56.17 18.25 -40.61
C MET A 495 -56.66 17.69 -39.25
N GLY A 496 -57.57 18.40 -38.56
CA GLY A 496 -58.16 17.95 -37.30
C GLY A 496 -57.29 18.19 -36.06
N PHE A 497 -56.26 19.03 -36.15
CA PHE A 497 -55.48 19.43 -34.98
C PHE A 497 -56.29 20.39 -34.10
N GLU A 498 -56.28 20.16 -32.79
CA GLU A 498 -56.98 21.00 -31.83
C GLU A 498 -56.03 22.05 -31.23
N LYS A 499 -56.39 23.33 -31.35
CA LYS A 499 -55.62 24.41 -30.74
C LYS A 499 -55.81 24.40 -29.22
N LEU A 500 -54.71 24.31 -28.48
CA LEU A 500 -54.72 24.33 -27.02
C LEU A 500 -54.68 25.77 -26.47
N PRO A 501 -55.38 26.07 -25.35
CA PRO A 501 -55.40 27.40 -24.74
C PRO A 501 -54.05 27.76 -24.11
N SER A 502 -53.54 28.96 -24.41
CA SER A 502 -52.25 29.49 -23.93
C SER A 502 -52.27 30.06 -22.50
N THR A 503 -53.22 29.62 -21.66
CA THR A 503 -53.34 30.11 -20.28
C THR A 503 -52.23 29.57 -19.38
N ILE A 504 -51.36 30.49 -18.93
CA ILE A 504 -50.27 30.25 -17.98
C ILE A 504 -50.84 29.83 -16.61
N TRP A 505 -50.66 28.58 -16.22
CA TRP A 505 -50.86 28.17 -14.82
C TRP A 505 -49.58 28.44 -14.02
N LYS A 506 -49.59 29.48 -13.18
CA LYS A 506 -48.57 29.65 -12.14
C LYS A 506 -48.92 28.75 -10.97
N ILE A 507 -48.13 27.70 -10.76
CA ILE A 507 -48.16 26.92 -9.53
C ILE A 507 -47.76 27.86 -8.39
N LYS A 508 -48.58 27.95 -7.34
CA LYS A 508 -48.28 28.70 -6.11
C LYS A 508 -47.28 27.95 -5.24
#